data_AF-A0A0L6WSJ2-F1
#
_entry.id   AF-A0A0L6WSJ2-F1
#
_cell.length_a   1.000
_cell.length_b   1.000
_cell.length_c   1.000
_cell.angle_alpha   90.00
_cell.angle_beta   90.00
_cell.angle_gamma   90.00
#
_symmetry.space_group_name_H-M   'P 1'
#
loop_
_entity.id
_entity.type
_entity.pdbx_description
1 polymer ?
#
loop_
_entity_poly.entity_id
_entity_poly.type
_entity_poly.pdbx_seq_one_letter_code
_entity_poly.pdbx_strand_id
1 'polypeptide(L)'
;MNRQEEREVTGGKGSTANFVWRCGMCKRESSAKFDSTPIQPYSSENGQLAPLLVIECRGLEFIGFDPRGIWECKGSSGAVFADVDLGEGDWNDYDEKAALPVGITEFKSEWSRA
;
A
#
# COMPACT_ATOMS: atom_id res chain seq x y z
N MET A 1 2.28 -4.07 -9.90
CA MET A 1 1.67 -2.75 -10.16
C MET A 1 2.40 -1.75 -9.28
N ASN A 2 2.77 -0.58 -9.81
CA ASN A 2 3.36 0.51 -9.02
C ASN A 2 2.72 1.84 -9.43
N ARG A 3 2.98 2.92 -8.68
CA ARG A 3 2.35 4.23 -8.90
C ARG A 3 2.90 5.01 -10.11
N GLN A 4 4.00 4.56 -10.68
CA GLN A 4 4.75 5.29 -11.71
C GLN A 4 4.45 4.79 -13.12
N GLU A 5 4.39 3.47 -13.27
CA GLU A 5 4.11 2.84 -14.55
C GLU A 5 2.63 2.95 -14.89
N GLU A 6 2.36 3.38 -16.11
CA GLU A 6 1.03 3.45 -16.68
C GLU A 6 0.98 2.66 -18.00
N ARG A 7 -0.18 2.09 -18.29
CA ARG A 7 -0.47 1.34 -19.51
C ARG A 7 -1.77 1.83 -20.12
N GLU A 8 -1.86 1.79 -21.44
CA GLU A 8 -3.07 2.18 -22.15
C GLU A 8 -4.24 1.25 -21.82
N VAL A 9 -5.43 1.85 -21.70
CA VAL A 9 -6.70 1.16 -21.49
C VAL A 9 -7.50 1.20 -22.80
N THR A 10 -8.13 0.08 -23.16
CA THR A 10 -8.95 -0.01 -24.38
C THR A 10 -10.19 0.89 -24.27
N GLY A 11 -10.49 1.62 -25.35
CA GLY A 11 -11.76 2.35 -25.50
C GLY A 11 -11.78 3.80 -25.00
N GLY A 12 -10.69 4.28 -24.38
CA GLY A 12 -10.50 5.70 -24.03
C GLY A 12 -9.34 6.29 -24.82
N LYS A 13 -9.57 7.38 -25.56
CA LYS A 13 -8.51 8.04 -26.34
C LYS A 13 -7.47 8.63 -25.37
N GLY A 14 -6.31 7.97 -25.25
CA GLY A 14 -5.23 8.37 -24.34
C GLY A 14 -5.46 8.03 -22.87
N SER A 15 -6.42 7.14 -22.55
CA SER A 15 -6.66 6.74 -21.16
C SER A 15 -5.63 5.71 -20.70
N THR A 16 -5.09 5.92 -19.50
CA THR A 16 -4.04 5.07 -18.91
C THR A 16 -4.38 4.65 -17.48
N ALA A 17 -3.86 3.50 -17.06
CA ALA A 17 -3.98 2.98 -15.70
C ALA A 17 -2.70 2.27 -15.25
N ASN A 18 -2.48 2.15 -13.94
CA ASN A 18 -1.28 1.50 -13.38
C ASN A 18 -1.33 -0.04 -13.46
N PHE A 19 -2.53 -0.58 -13.64
CA PHE A 19 -2.76 -1.99 -13.89
C PHE A 19 -3.88 -2.17 -14.90
N VAL A 20 -3.61 -2.99 -15.91
CA VAL A 20 -4.57 -3.38 -16.94
C VAL A 20 -4.47 -4.89 -17.08
N TRP A 21 -5.59 -5.57 -16.93
CA TRP A 21 -5.69 -7.02 -16.98
C TRP A 21 -6.91 -7.44 -17.79
N ARG A 22 -6.74 -8.48 -18.61
CA ARG A 22 -7.85 -9.10 -19.34
C ARG A 22 -8.14 -10.46 -18.75
N CYS A 23 -9.37 -10.67 -18.31
CA CYS A 23 -9.80 -11.94 -17.73
C CYS A 23 -9.64 -13.07 -18.76
N GLY A 24 -8.89 -14.13 -18.38
CA GLY A 24 -8.65 -15.28 -19.25
C GLY A 24 -9.93 -16.01 -19.68
N MET A 25 -10.98 -15.95 -18.85
CA MET A 25 -12.27 -16.61 -19.08
C MET A 25 -13.23 -15.74 -19.89
N CYS A 26 -13.66 -14.58 -19.37
CA CYS A 26 -14.70 -13.76 -20.01
C CYS A 26 -14.16 -12.73 -21.02
N LYS A 27 -12.82 -12.62 -21.15
CA LYS A 27 -12.11 -11.69 -22.04
C LYS A 27 -12.37 -10.20 -21.79
N ARG A 28 -13.11 -9.85 -20.73
CA ARG A 28 -13.29 -8.45 -20.31
C ARG A 28 -11.98 -7.89 -19.80
N GLU A 29 -11.75 -6.64 -20.11
CA GLU A 29 -10.63 -5.86 -19.61
C GLU A 29 -11.05 -5.12 -18.34
N SER A 30 -10.18 -5.16 -17.34
CA SER A 30 -10.32 -4.49 -16.07
C SER A 30 -9.06 -3.65 -15.83
N SER A 31 -9.22 -2.54 -15.10
CA SER A 31 -8.12 -1.64 -14.81
C SER A 31 -8.16 -1.11 -13.39
N ALA A 32 -6.99 -0.70 -12.90
CA ALA A 32 -6.82 -0.07 -11.61
C ALA A 32 -5.83 1.10 -11.72
N LYS A 33 -6.19 2.26 -11.19
CA LYS A 33 -5.35 3.47 -11.19
C LYS A 33 -5.20 4.02 -9.79
N PHE A 34 -3.98 4.29 -9.35
CA PHE A 34 -3.77 4.96 -8.09
C PHE A 34 -4.32 6.37 -8.15
N ASP A 35 -4.99 6.79 -7.09
CA ASP A 35 -5.37 8.18 -6.94
C ASP A 35 -4.12 9.07 -6.78
N SER A 36 -4.27 10.33 -7.17
CA SER A 36 -3.23 11.35 -7.09
C SER A 36 -2.94 11.83 -5.67
N THR A 37 -3.76 11.46 -4.69
CA THR A 37 -3.54 11.82 -3.28
C THR A 37 -2.16 11.32 -2.80
N PRO A 38 -1.37 12.19 -2.13
CA PRO A 38 -0.10 11.79 -1.54
C PRO A 38 -0.33 10.73 -0.45
N ILE A 39 0.53 9.71 -0.42
CA ILE A 39 0.50 8.71 0.67
C ILE A 39 0.83 9.43 1.97
N GLN A 40 0.02 9.21 3.00
CA GLN A 40 0.27 9.69 4.35
C GLN A 40 0.90 8.56 5.17
N PRO A 41 1.94 8.85 5.98
CA PRO A 41 2.45 7.89 6.93
C PRO A 41 1.37 7.48 7.94
N TYR A 42 1.40 6.21 8.34
CA TYR A 42 0.62 5.76 9.50
C TYR A 42 1.31 6.23 10.78
N SER A 43 0.62 7.04 11.58
CA SER A 43 1.16 7.63 12.82
C SER A 43 0.29 7.37 14.06
N SER A 44 -0.80 6.62 13.91
CA SER A 44 -1.69 6.31 15.02
C SER A 44 -1.13 5.16 15.86
N GLU A 45 -1.11 5.31 17.17
CA GLU A 45 -0.68 4.24 18.10
C GLU A 45 -1.87 3.49 18.71
N ASN A 46 -3.10 3.79 18.27
CA ASN A 46 -4.34 3.26 18.87
C ASN A 46 -4.84 1.95 18.25
N GLY A 47 -4.09 1.37 17.29
CA GLY A 47 -4.44 0.13 16.59
C GLY A 47 -5.63 0.26 15.63
N GLN A 48 -6.11 1.47 15.35
CA GLN A 48 -7.19 1.69 14.37
C GLN A 48 -6.64 1.71 12.95
N LEU A 49 -7.44 1.22 12.01
CA LEU A 49 -7.16 1.37 10.59
C LEU A 49 -7.16 2.85 10.21
N ALA A 50 -6.22 3.23 9.34
CA ALA A 50 -6.18 4.56 8.75
C ALA A 50 -6.03 4.44 7.22
N PRO A 51 -6.53 5.42 6.44
CA PRO A 51 -6.35 5.42 5.00
C PRO A 51 -4.86 5.47 4.61
N LEU A 52 -4.41 4.47 3.84
CA LEU A 52 -3.05 4.41 3.33
C LEU A 52 -2.95 4.85 1.86
N LEU A 53 -3.84 4.34 1.02
CA LEU A 53 -3.88 4.64 -0.41
C LEU A 53 -5.29 4.45 -0.98
N VAL A 54 -5.55 5.09 -2.11
CA VAL A 54 -6.83 4.97 -2.84
C VAL A 54 -6.55 4.47 -4.25
N ILE A 55 -7.37 3.53 -4.72
CA ILE A 55 -7.28 2.99 -6.08
C ILE A 55 -8.65 3.06 -6.75
N GLU A 56 -8.69 3.73 -7.90
CA GLU A 56 -9.84 3.71 -8.80
C GLU A 56 -9.86 2.38 -9.56
N CYS A 57 -10.90 1.59 -9.31
CA CYS A 57 -11.06 0.26 -9.93
C CYS A 57 -12.16 0.28 -10.99
N ARG A 58 -11.91 -0.39 -12.13
CA ARG A 58 -12.92 -0.63 -13.18
C ARG A 58 -12.92 -2.12 -13.53
N GLY A 59 -14.02 -2.80 -13.24
CA GLY A 59 -14.19 -4.23 -13.57
C GLY A 59 -13.39 -5.19 -12.70
N LEU A 60 -12.84 -4.74 -11.58
CA LEU A 60 -12.14 -5.54 -10.58
C LEU A 60 -12.33 -4.93 -9.19
N GLU A 61 -12.03 -5.70 -8.15
CA GLU A 61 -11.83 -5.21 -6.78
C GLU A 61 -10.64 -5.92 -6.14
N PHE A 62 -9.94 -5.25 -5.23
CA PHE A 62 -8.87 -5.86 -4.45
C PHE A 62 -9.47 -6.49 -3.19
N ILE A 63 -9.01 -7.70 -2.87
CA ILE A 63 -9.54 -8.49 -1.73
C ILE A 63 -8.50 -8.71 -0.63
N GLY A 64 -7.29 -8.21 -0.81
CA GLY A 64 -6.18 -8.38 0.12
C GLY A 64 -5.04 -7.42 -0.20
N PHE A 65 -4.18 -7.23 0.78
CA PHE A 65 -2.96 -6.43 0.65
C PHE A 65 -1.82 -7.24 1.26
N ASP A 66 -0.74 -7.31 0.51
CA ASP A 66 0.47 -8.02 0.91
C ASP A 66 1.54 -6.97 1.18
N PRO A 67 1.94 -6.76 2.45
CA PRO A 67 2.85 -5.70 2.83
C PRO A 67 4.32 -6.05 2.54
N ARG A 68 4.65 -7.16 1.86
CA ARG A 68 6.05 -7.46 1.52
C ARG A 68 6.67 -6.34 0.69
N GLY A 69 7.88 -5.97 1.07
CA GLY A 69 8.62 -4.87 0.46
C GLY A 69 9.53 -4.19 1.48
N ILE A 70 10.09 -3.05 1.09
CA ILE A 70 10.95 -2.23 1.95
C ILE A 70 10.10 -1.07 2.45
N TRP A 71 9.89 -1.02 3.76
CA TRP A 71 9.22 0.09 4.44
C TRP A 71 10.22 0.95 5.20
N GLU A 72 9.87 2.23 5.34
CA GLU A 72 10.56 3.13 6.23
C GLU A 72 9.63 3.52 7.38
N CYS A 73 10.16 3.54 8.60
CA CYS A 73 9.48 4.16 9.73
C CYS A 73 10.44 5.02 10.55
N LYS A 74 9.84 5.89 11.37
CA LYS A 74 10.56 6.86 12.19
C LYS A 74 10.19 6.69 13.65
N GLY A 75 11.18 6.40 14.48
CA GLY A 75 11.01 6.30 15.93
C GLY A 75 10.67 7.65 16.55
N SER A 76 10.16 7.64 17.79
CA SER A 76 9.80 8.85 18.54
C SER A 76 11.01 9.76 18.82
N SER A 77 12.23 9.20 18.87
CA SER A 77 13.49 9.94 18.95
C SER A 77 13.89 10.65 17.63
N GLY A 78 13.21 10.31 16.53
CA GLY A 78 13.57 10.69 15.18
C GLY A 78 14.61 9.79 14.51
N ALA A 79 15.00 8.66 15.12
CA ALA A 79 15.71 7.59 14.42
C ALA A 79 14.90 7.10 13.21
N VAL A 80 15.58 6.80 12.10
CA VAL A 80 14.97 6.32 10.85
C VAL A 80 15.37 4.87 10.66
N PHE A 81 14.39 4.02 10.39
CA PHE A 81 14.54 2.60 10.09
C PHE A 81 14.08 2.40 8.64
N ALA A 82 15.02 2.22 7.71
CA ALA A 82 14.75 2.23 6.27
C ALA A 82 14.48 0.85 5.66
N ASP A 83 14.75 -0.23 6.41
CA ASP A 83 14.66 -1.62 5.95
C ASP A 83 13.68 -2.41 6.82
N VAL A 84 12.44 -1.90 6.94
CA VAL A 84 11.39 -2.54 7.72
C VAL A 84 10.65 -3.55 6.84
N ASP A 85 10.74 -4.83 7.21
CA ASP A 85 10.03 -5.93 6.56
C ASP A 85 8.77 -6.29 7.36
N LEU A 86 7.61 -6.19 6.71
CA LEU A 86 6.30 -6.50 7.29
C LEU A 86 5.71 -7.81 6.71
N GLY A 87 6.49 -8.60 5.97
CA GLY A 87 6.01 -9.80 5.29
C GLY A 87 5.32 -10.84 6.20
N GLU A 88 5.79 -10.96 7.45
CA GLU A 88 5.20 -11.84 8.46
C GLU A 88 4.19 -11.12 9.38
N GLY A 89 3.98 -9.82 9.17
CA GLY A 89 3.03 -8.99 9.93
C GLY A 89 3.58 -8.41 11.24
N ASP A 90 4.81 -8.76 11.62
CA ASP A 90 5.50 -8.24 12.80
C ASP A 90 6.94 -7.83 12.47
N TRP A 91 7.39 -6.73 13.06
CA TRP A 91 8.76 -6.21 12.96
C TRP A 91 9.19 -5.64 14.32
N ASN A 92 10.44 -5.90 14.73
CA ASN A 92 11.00 -5.42 15.98
C ASN A 92 12.43 -4.95 15.78
N ASP A 93 12.80 -3.88 16.47
CA ASP A 93 14.16 -3.33 16.47
C ASP A 93 14.40 -2.55 17.78
N TYR A 94 15.53 -1.86 17.89
CA TYR A 94 15.90 -1.06 19.05
C TYR A 94 16.30 0.36 18.66
N ASP A 95 15.63 1.34 19.26
CA ASP A 95 15.99 2.75 19.07
C ASP A 95 17.09 3.14 20.04
N GLU A 96 18.34 3.12 19.56
CA GLU A 96 19.53 3.50 20.33
C GLU A 96 19.48 4.93 20.88
N LYS A 97 18.79 5.86 20.22
CA LYS A 97 18.68 7.25 20.69
C LYS A 97 17.67 7.37 21.83
N ALA A 98 16.60 6.60 21.78
CA ALA A 98 15.61 6.53 22.87
C ALA A 98 16.01 5.57 23.99
N ALA A 99 16.95 4.66 23.74
CA ALA A 99 17.26 3.51 24.57
C ALA A 99 16.02 2.66 24.91
N LEU A 100 15.19 2.37 23.90
CA LEU A 100 13.94 1.63 24.04
C LEU A 100 13.72 0.66 22.86
N PRO A 101 13.07 -0.51 23.10
CA PRO A 101 12.62 -1.36 22.02
C PRO A 101 11.51 -0.67 21.21
N VAL A 102 11.50 -0.90 19.91
CA VAL A 102 10.47 -0.42 18.99
C VAL A 102 9.96 -1.58 18.14
N GLY A 103 8.72 -1.49 17.68
CA GLY A 103 8.16 -2.54 16.84
C GLY A 103 6.81 -2.17 16.23
N ILE A 104 6.47 -2.92 15.20
CA ILE A 104 5.16 -2.94 14.56
C ILE A 104 4.65 -4.37 14.73
N THR A 105 3.47 -4.54 15.31
CA THR A 105 2.91 -5.86 15.55
C THR A 105 1.47 -5.95 15.06
N GLU A 106 1.01 -7.16 14.78
CA GLU A 106 -0.36 -7.45 14.34
C GLU A 106 -0.80 -6.63 13.11
N PHE A 107 0.07 -6.50 12.10
CA PHE A 107 -0.27 -5.78 10.88
C PHE A 107 -1.61 -6.26 10.29
N LYS A 108 -2.52 -5.31 10.05
CA LYS A 108 -3.83 -5.54 9.44
C LYS A 108 -4.08 -4.51 8.35
N SER A 109 -4.79 -4.95 7.32
CA SER A 109 -5.21 -4.12 6.19
C SER A 109 -6.62 -4.48 5.77
N GLU A 110 -7.39 -3.50 5.35
CA GLU A 110 -8.73 -3.69 4.81
C GLU A 110 -8.89 -2.84 3.55
N TRP A 111 -9.61 -3.38 2.56
CA TRP A 111 -10.13 -2.59 1.45
C TRP A 111 -11.57 -2.20 1.75
N SER A 112 -11.84 -0.91 1.86
CA SER A 112 -13.19 -0.36 1.98
C SER A 112 -13.56 0.41 0.72
N ARG A 113 -14.86 0.42 0.39
CA ARG A 113 -15.38 1.30 -0.67
C ARG A 113 -15.56 2.69 -0.08
N ALA A 114 -15.08 3.70 -0.81
CA ALA A 114 -15.37 5.10 -0.50
C ALA A 114 -16.85 5.43 -0.74
#